data_AF-A0A7K2IL30-F1
#
_entry.id   AF-A0A7K2IL30-F1
#
_cell.length_a   1.000
_cell.length_b   1.000
_cell.length_c   1.000
_cell.angle_alpha   90.00
_cell.angle_beta   90.00
_cell.angle_gamma   90.00
#
_symmetry.space_group_name_H-M   'P 1'
#
loop_
_entity.id
_entity.type
_entity.pdbx_description
1 polymer ?
#
loop_
_entity_poly.entity_id
_entity_poly.type
_entity_poly.pdbx_seq_one_letter_code
_entity_poly.pdbx_strand_id
1 'polypeptide(L)'
;MSHANRGAELAELRARLDDEIAARRVAASAADRFRDVVSEVLDYDENPGDDVLVARLRAHFGRTGPEPCTWRDFLVWANAQRDQIIAELRDSDV
;
A
#
# COMPACT_ATOMS: atom_id res chain seq x y z
N MET A 1 -3.28 32.52 -24.48
CA MET A 1 -3.85 31.18 -24.27
C MET A 1 -3.13 30.33 -23.18
N SER A 2 -2.13 30.82 -22.44
CA SER A 2 -1.28 29.96 -21.59
C SER A 2 -1.69 29.83 -20.10
N HIS A 3 -2.28 30.88 -19.48
CA HIS A 3 -2.55 30.87 -18.03
C HIS A 3 -3.84 30.15 -17.61
N ALA A 4 -4.90 30.22 -18.43
CA ALA A 4 -6.18 29.56 -18.13
C ALA A 4 -6.06 28.03 -18.16
N ASN A 5 -5.22 27.50 -19.06
CA ASN A 5 -4.98 26.07 -19.21
C ASN A 5 -4.21 25.50 -18.00
N ARG A 6 -3.23 26.25 -17.48
CA ARG A 6 -2.43 25.88 -16.31
C ARG A 6 -3.23 25.88 -15.01
N GLY A 7 -4.24 26.74 -14.90
CA GLY A 7 -5.16 26.76 -13.75
C GLY A 7 -6.07 25.53 -13.71
N ALA A 8 -6.57 25.09 -14.87
CA ALA A 8 -7.36 23.86 -14.99
C ALA A 8 -6.52 22.61 -14.70
N GLU A 9 -5.29 22.54 -15.22
CA GLU A 9 -4.35 21.45 -14.98
C GLU A 9 -3.97 21.32 -13.49
N LEU A 10 -3.72 22.44 -12.81
CA LEU A 10 -3.48 22.44 -11.36
C LEU A 10 -4.70 21.97 -10.55
N ALA A 11 -5.91 22.34 -10.97
CA ALA A 11 -7.13 21.89 -10.30
C ALA A 11 -7.34 20.38 -10.48
N GLU A 12 -7.07 19.85 -11.67
CA GLU A 12 -7.15 18.41 -11.97
C GLU A 12 -6.12 17.61 -11.17
N LEU A 13 -4.87 18.06 -11.13
CA LEU A 13 -3.82 17.40 -10.33
C LEU A 13 -4.16 17.40 -8.84
N ARG A 14 -4.79 18.47 -8.34
CA ARG A 14 -5.21 18.55 -6.95
C ARG A 14 -6.38 17.62 -6.64
N ALA A 15 -7.36 17.53 -7.53
CA ALA A 15 -8.46 16.58 -7.40
C ALA A 15 -7.95 15.13 -7.37
N ARG A 16 -7.02 14.77 -8.27
CA ARG A 16 -6.39 13.44 -8.28
C ARG A 16 -5.65 13.13 -6.99
N LEU A 17 -4.92 14.09 -6.43
CA LEU A 17 -4.22 13.91 -5.16
C LEU A 17 -5.21 13.68 -4.00
N ASP A 18 -6.30 14.44 -3.97
CA ASP A 18 -7.34 14.29 -2.95
C ASP A 18 -8.03 12.91 -3.06
N ASP A 19 -8.29 12.44 -4.27
CA ASP A 19 -8.83 11.10 -4.54
C ASP A 19 -7.87 9.99 -4.10
N GLU A 20 -6.57 10.12 -4.36
CA GLU A 20 -5.54 9.17 -3.91
C GLU A 20 -5.46 9.12 -2.37
N ILE A 21 -5.54 10.28 -1.71
CA ILE A 21 -5.56 10.35 -0.24
C ILE A 21 -6.82 9.67 0.31
N ALA A 22 -7.99 9.91 -0.29
CA ALA A 22 -9.24 9.29 0.10
C ALA A 22 -9.18 7.76 -0.08
N ALA A 23 -8.69 7.28 -1.22
CA ALA A 23 -8.49 5.86 -1.49
C ALA A 23 -7.56 5.21 -0.45
N ARG A 24 -6.46 5.89 -0.09
CA ARG A 24 -5.52 5.40 0.93
C ARG A 24 -6.19 5.29 2.31
N ARG A 25 -7.04 6.25 2.69
CA ARG A 25 -7.81 6.19 3.95
C ARG A 25 -8.80 5.03 3.97
N VAL A 26 -9.53 4.82 2.86
CA VAL A 26 -10.46 3.69 2.72
C VAL A 26 -9.73 2.36 2.83
N ALA A 27 -8.58 2.23 2.14
CA ALA A 27 -7.75 1.03 2.20
C ALA A 27 -7.23 0.75 3.62
N ALA A 28 -6.78 1.79 4.34
CA ALA A 28 -6.35 1.65 5.73
C ALA A 28 -7.49 1.15 6.63
N SER A 29 -8.69 1.77 6.52
CA SER A 29 -9.86 1.35 7.29
C SER A 29 -10.31 -0.09 6.96
N ALA A 30 -10.20 -0.50 5.69
CA ALA A 30 -10.50 -1.88 5.30
C ALA A 30 -9.49 -2.87 5.89
N ALA A 31 -8.20 -2.51 5.91
CA ALA A 31 -7.16 -3.32 6.54
C ALA A 31 -7.37 -3.44 8.05
N ASP A 32 -7.73 -2.36 8.74
CA ASP A 32 -8.05 -2.39 10.17
C ASP A 32 -9.20 -3.36 10.47
N ARG A 33 -10.32 -3.25 9.73
CA ARG A 33 -11.45 -4.19 9.88
C ARG A 33 -11.08 -5.63 9.58
N PHE A 34 -10.25 -5.86 8.56
CA PHE A 34 -9.78 -7.20 8.25
C PHE A 34 -9.00 -7.79 9.42
N ARG A 35 -8.09 -7.02 10.03
CA ARG A 35 -7.35 -7.49 11.21
C ARG A 35 -8.28 -7.79 12.38
N ASP A 36 -9.27 -6.94 12.64
CA ASP A 36 -10.22 -7.14 13.74
C ASP A 36 -11.00 -8.46 13.57
N VAL A 37 -11.53 -8.70 12.36
CA VAL A 37 -12.23 -9.96 12.03
C VAL A 37 -11.30 -11.16 12.18
N VAL A 38 -10.06 -11.07 11.72
CA VAL A 38 -9.07 -12.15 11.84
C VAL A 38 -8.70 -12.40 13.31
N SER A 39 -8.59 -11.34 14.11
CA SER A 39 -8.34 -11.40 15.55
C SER A 39 -9.47 -12.14 16.27
N GLU A 40 -10.72 -11.79 15.96
CA GLU A 40 -11.93 -12.44 16.49
C GLU A 40 -11.99 -13.92 16.10
N VAL A 41 -11.79 -14.25 14.83
CA VAL A 41 -11.79 -15.64 14.33
C VAL A 41 -10.70 -16.50 14.98
N LEU A 42 -9.58 -15.88 15.35
CA LEU A 42 -8.45 -16.56 15.98
C LEU A 42 -8.47 -16.49 17.52
N ASP A 43 -9.56 -15.98 18.10
CA ASP A 43 -9.82 -15.94 19.55
C ASP A 43 -8.80 -15.07 20.33
N TYR A 44 -8.44 -13.93 19.76
CA TYR A 44 -7.60 -12.92 20.41
C TYR A 44 -8.46 -11.80 20.99
N ASP A 45 -8.27 -11.53 22.29
CA ASP A 45 -8.94 -10.43 23.02
C ASP A 45 -8.52 -9.02 22.55
N GLU A 46 -7.29 -8.87 22.04
CA GLU A 46 -6.75 -7.65 21.45
C GLU A 46 -5.99 -7.99 20.18
N ASN A 47 -6.01 -7.08 19.19
CA ASN A 47 -5.32 -7.26 17.92
C ASN A 47 -3.80 -7.45 18.13
N PRO A 48 -3.25 -8.66 17.91
CA PRO A 48 -1.87 -8.97 18.23
C PRO A 48 -0.87 -8.47 17.17
N GLY A 49 -1.36 -7.77 16.14
CA GLY A 49 -0.58 -7.27 15.01
C GLY A 49 -0.53 -8.24 13.82
N ASP A 50 -0.25 -7.67 12.64
CA ASP A 50 -0.30 -8.36 11.34
C ASP A 50 0.56 -9.63 11.29
N ASP A 51 1.79 -9.58 11.80
CA ASP A 51 2.73 -10.70 11.74
C ASP A 51 2.21 -11.93 12.51
N VAL A 52 1.58 -11.70 13.66
CA VAL A 52 1.00 -12.77 14.50
C VAL A 52 -0.25 -13.34 13.83
N LEU A 53 -1.14 -12.48 13.34
CA LEU A 53 -2.36 -12.88 12.64
C LEU A 53 -2.03 -13.72 11.39
N VAL A 54 -1.06 -13.29 10.59
CA VAL A 54 -0.61 -14.01 9.39
C VAL A 54 0.02 -15.35 9.74
N ALA A 55 0.86 -15.41 10.77
CA ALA A 55 1.47 -16.67 11.20
C ALA A 55 0.42 -17.68 11.69
N ARG A 56 -0.57 -17.21 12.44
CA ARG A 56 -1.66 -18.04 12.96
C ARG A 56 -2.61 -18.52 11.86
N LEU A 57 -2.97 -17.64 10.91
CA LEU A 57 -3.72 -18.01 9.70
C LEU A 57 -3.00 -19.10 8.90
N ARG A 58 -1.68 -18.97 8.70
CA ARG A 58 -0.88 -19.99 8.01
C ARG A 58 -0.88 -21.33 8.73
N ALA A 59 -0.76 -21.31 10.06
CA ALA A 59 -0.84 -22.51 10.88
C ALA A 59 -2.24 -23.16 10.78
N HIS A 60 -3.31 -22.35 10.76
CA HIS A 60 -4.69 -22.83 10.67
C HIS A 60 -5.02 -23.48 9.32
N PHE A 61 -4.57 -22.90 8.21
CA PHE A 61 -4.86 -23.40 6.85
C PHE A 61 -3.79 -24.35 6.29
N GLY A 62 -2.75 -24.68 7.05
CA GLY A 62 -1.69 -25.61 6.63
C GLY A 62 -0.85 -25.12 5.44
N ARG A 63 -0.89 -23.82 5.10
CA ARG A 63 -0.10 -23.23 4.02
C ARG A 63 1.24 -22.76 4.58
N THR A 64 2.24 -23.63 4.49
CA THR A 64 3.64 -23.31 4.80
C THR A 64 4.37 -22.90 3.52
N GLY A 65 4.62 -21.60 3.36
CA GLY A 65 5.38 -21.04 2.24
C GLY A 65 5.17 -19.53 2.09
N PRO A 66 6.06 -18.81 1.39
CA PRO A 66 5.80 -17.42 1.01
C PRO A 66 4.59 -17.43 0.08
N GLU A 67 3.52 -16.75 0.50
CA GLU A 67 2.38 -16.52 -0.39
C GLU A 67 2.87 -15.68 -1.57
N PRO A 68 2.59 -16.07 -2.84
CA PRO A 68 2.79 -15.20 -3.99
C PRO A 68 1.78 -14.05 -3.86
N CYS A 69 2.15 -13.06 -3.06
CA CYS A 69 1.38 -11.84 -2.91
C CYS A 69 1.76 -10.98 -4.10
N THR A 70 0.98 -11.03 -5.18
CA THR A 70 1.14 -10.19 -6.37
C THR A 70 1.34 -8.72 -5.99
N TRP A 71 0.72 -8.29 -4.88
CA TRP A 71 0.91 -6.97 -4.28
C TRP A 71 2.31 -6.76 -3.66
N ARG A 72 2.84 -7.74 -2.92
CA ARG A 72 4.20 -7.68 -2.37
C ARG A 72 5.23 -7.68 -3.49
N ASP A 73 5.05 -8.53 -4.50
CA ASP A 73 5.94 -8.61 -5.66
C ASP A 73 5.90 -7.30 -6.46
N PHE A 74 4.71 -6.72 -6.62
CA PHE A 74 4.53 -5.40 -7.20
C PHE A 74 5.24 -4.30 -6.39
N LEU A 75 5.11 -4.29 -5.05
CA LEU A 75 5.77 -3.30 -4.20
C LEU A 75 7.30 -3.43 -4.25
N VAL A 76 7.84 -4.65 -4.28
CA VAL A 76 9.27 -4.89 -4.43
C VAL A 76 9.76 -4.35 -5.77
N TRP A 77 9.05 -4.65 -6.86
CA TRP A 77 9.37 -4.13 -8.19
C TRP A 77 9.27 -2.60 -8.25
N ALA A 78 8.19 -2.01 -7.72
CA ALA A 78 7.97 -0.57 -7.73
C ALA A 78 9.04 0.20 -6.92
N ASN A 79 9.45 -0.34 -5.77
CA ASN A 79 10.55 0.23 -5.00
C ASN A 79 11.88 0.16 -5.75
N ALA A 80 12.16 -0.97 -6.42
CA ALA A 80 13.37 -1.10 -7.25
C ALA A 80 13.39 -0.08 -8.40
N GLN A 81 12.25 0.15 -9.06
CA GLN A 81 12.12 1.18 -10.10
C GLN A 81 12.35 2.60 -9.54
N ARG A 82 11.77 2.91 -8.38
CA ARG A 82 11.98 4.20 -7.72
C ARG A 82 13.45 4.43 -7.38
N ASP A 83 14.11 3.43 -6.81
CA ASP A 83 15.51 3.53 -6.41
C ASP A 83 16.43 3.69 -7.63
N GLN A 84 16.10 3.04 -8.75
CA GLN A 84 16.79 3.24 -10.03
C GLN A 84 16.64 4.67 -10.56
N ILE A 85 15.43 5.22 -10.55
CA ILE A 85 15.17 6.62 -10.97
C ILE A 85 15.94 7.60 -10.08
N ILE A 86 15.95 7.38 -8.76
CA ILE A 86 16.70 8.22 -7.82
C ILE A 86 18.21 8.16 -8.10
N ALA A 87 18.74 6.97 -8.43
CA ALA A 87 20.14 6.81 -8.79
C ALA A 87 20.50 7.56 -10.08
N GLU A 88 19.67 7.44 -11.12
CA GLU A 88 19.87 8.13 -12.41
C GLU A 88 19.78 9.67 -12.28
N LEU A 89 18.86 10.17 -11.46
CA LEU A 89 18.77 11.60 -11.16
C LEU A 89 20.00 12.12 -10.41
N ARG A 90 20.53 11.34 -9.46
CA ARG A 90 21.77 11.69 -8.75
C ARG A 90 22.99 11.72 -9.66
N ASP A 91 23.06 10.83 -10.64
CA ASP A 91 24.18 10.77 -11.60
C ASP A 91 24.10 11.89 -12.65
N SER A 92 22.90 12.43 -12.89
CA SER A 92 22.65 13.52 -13.83
C SER A 92 22.90 14.92 -13.26
N ASP A 93 23.01 15.03 -11.93
CA ASP A 93 23.30 16.27 -11.19
C ASP A 93 24.83 16.49 -10.94
N VAL A 94 25.70 15.67 -11.54
CA VAL A 94 27.17 15.77 -11.53
C VAL A 94 27.68 16.18 -12.91
#